data_AF-A0A7Y0S8M6-F1
#
_entry.id   AF-A0A7Y0S8M6-F1
#
_cell.length_a   1.000
_cell.length_b   1.000
_cell.length_c   1.000
_cell.angle_alpha   90.00
_cell.angle_beta   90.00
_cell.angle_gamma   90.00
#
_symmetry.space_group_name_H-M   'P 1'
#
loop_
_entity.id
_entity.type
_entity.pdbx_description
1 polymer ?
#
loop_
_entity_poly.entity_id
_entity_poly.type
_entity_poly.pdbx_seq_one_letter_code
_entity_poly.pdbx_strand_id
1 'polypeptide(L)'
;NLEDTVKVGDTKADVELGDTISLSGGMGFAVNPDLSFSLGLSHKTILKSKVNGSSADDAKLLQLDALTFGINYAFSQRSSINISAQAGLTEDTPDFQLTVRVPFNL
;
A
#
# COMPACT_ATOMS: atom_id res chain seq x y z
N ASN A 1 0.08 1.71 16.58
CA ASN A 1 0.76 2.96 16.95
C ASN A 1 2.10 2.60 17.53
N LEU A 2 3.18 3.05 16.88
CA LEU A 2 4.56 2.84 17.32
C LEU A 2 5.01 4.19 17.89
N GLU A 3 5.40 4.20 19.16
CA GLU A 3 5.95 5.35 19.87
C GLU A 3 7.46 5.12 19.93
N ASP A 4 8.27 6.02 19.35
CA ASP A 4 9.72 5.86 19.30
C ASP A 4 10.44 7.15 19.72
N THR A 5 11.36 7.02 20.67
CA THR A 5 12.18 8.13 21.16
C THR A 5 13.47 8.20 20.36
N VAL A 6 13.50 9.08 19.37
CA VAL A 6 14.68 9.26 18.51
C VAL A 6 15.64 10.26 19.18
N LYS A 7 16.90 9.87 19.37
CA LYS A 7 17.97 10.76 19.87
C LYS A 7 18.78 11.30 18.70
N VAL A 8 18.76 12.63 18.50
CA VAL A 8 19.66 13.31 17.56
C VAL A 8 20.57 14.24 18.37
N GLY A 9 21.80 13.79 18.66
CA GLY A 9 22.72 14.52 19.53
C GLY A 9 22.27 14.52 21.00
N ASP A 10 22.28 15.70 21.64
CA ASP A 10 21.89 15.88 23.06
C ASP A 10 20.38 16.19 23.24
N THR A 11 19.63 16.32 22.14
CA THR A 11 18.21 16.65 22.15
C THR A 11 17.37 15.37 22.03
N LYS A 12 16.48 15.15 22.99
CA LYS A 12 15.45 14.09 22.90
C LYS A 12 14.21 14.67 22.23
N ALA A 13 13.75 14.01 21.17
CA ALA A 13 12.47 14.31 20.55
C ALA A 13 11.60 13.05 20.61
N ASP A 14 10.40 13.20 21.16
CA ASP A 14 9.39 12.17 21.13
C ASP A 14 8.58 12.30 19.84
N VAL A 15 8.48 11.23 19.05
CA VAL A 15 7.83 11.26 17.74
C VAL A 15 6.71 10.24 17.72
N GLU A 16 5.48 10.75 17.64
CA GLU A 16 4.26 9.97 17.49
C GLU A 16 3.84 9.99 16.01
N LEU A 17 3.93 8.85 15.34
CA LEU A 17 3.39 8.73 13.98
C LEU A 17 1.87 8.79 14.00
N GLY A 18 1.29 9.49 13.02
CA GLY A 18 -0.16 9.57 12.90
C GLY A 18 -0.80 8.22 12.56
N ASP A 19 -1.96 7.98 13.15
CA ASP A 19 -2.75 6.78 12.89
C ASP A 19 -3.15 6.68 11.42
N THR A 20 -3.40 5.45 10.96
CA THR A 20 -3.78 5.16 9.58
C THR A 20 -5.17 4.57 9.53
N ILE A 21 -6.01 5.08 8.63
CA ILE A 21 -7.31 4.51 8.28
C ILE A 21 -7.25 4.08 6.81
N SER A 22 -7.65 2.85 6.50
CA SER A 22 -7.62 2.30 5.15
C SER A 22 -8.95 1.70 4.74
N LEU A 23 -9.36 1.96 3.50
CA LEU A 23 -10.52 1.40 2.84
C LEU A 23 -10.06 0.81 1.51
N SER A 24 -10.56 -0.37 1.14
CA SER A 24 -10.27 -0.97 -0.16
C SER A 24 -11.47 -1.73 -0.68
N GLY A 25 -11.55 -1.80 -2.00
CA GLY A 25 -12.56 -2.55 -2.73
C GLY A 25 -11.92 -3.17 -3.96
N GLY A 26 -12.41 -4.33 -4.38
CA GLY A 26 -11.89 -4.99 -5.55
C GLY A 26 -12.84 -6.02 -6.13
N MET A 27 -12.57 -6.36 -7.38
CA MET A 27 -13.33 -7.33 -8.17
C MET A 27 -12.35 -8.22 -8.91
N GLY A 28 -12.71 -9.50 -9.02
CA GLY A 28 -11.96 -10.50 -9.78
C GLY A 28 -12.88 -11.25 -10.73
N PHE A 29 -12.37 -11.59 -11.90
CA PHE A 29 -13.09 -12.30 -12.93
C PHE A 29 -12.22 -13.42 -13.50
N ALA A 30 -12.77 -14.63 -13.54
CA ALA A 30 -12.18 -15.73 -14.28
C ALA A 30 -12.60 -15.63 -15.75
N VAL A 31 -11.62 -15.53 -16.65
CA VAL A 31 -11.85 -15.56 -18.10
C VAL A 31 -12.01 -17.00 -18.56
N ASN A 32 -11.18 -17.90 -18.03
CA ASN A 32 -11.24 -19.33 -18.25
C ASN A 32 -10.64 -20.05 -16.99
N PRO A 33 -10.58 -21.40 -16.94
CA PRO A 33 -10.05 -22.11 -15.78
C PRO A 33 -8.62 -21.72 -15.38
N ASP A 34 -7.83 -21.24 -16.34
CA ASP A 34 -6.40 -20.95 -16.18
C ASP A 34 -6.09 -19.45 -16.12
N LEU A 35 -6.98 -18.59 -16.63
CA LEU A 35 -6.77 -17.15 -16.79
C LEU A 35 -7.82 -16.36 -16.01
N SER A 36 -7.35 -15.44 -15.17
CA SER A 36 -8.19 -14.48 -14.44
C SER A 36 -7.60 -13.08 -14.47
N PHE A 37 -8.45 -12.07 -14.31
CA PHE A 37 -8.05 -10.69 -14.08
C PHE A 37 -8.72 -10.12 -12.83
N SER A 38 -8.15 -9.06 -12.29
CA SER A 38 -8.64 -8.36 -11.10
C SER A 38 -8.45 -6.85 -11.24
N LEU A 39 -9.35 -6.11 -10.61
CA LEU A 39 -9.32 -4.66 -10.48
C LEU A 39 -9.54 -4.32 -9.01
N GLY A 40 -8.81 -3.34 -8.49
CA GLY A 40 -8.93 -2.89 -7.11
C GLY A 40 -8.77 -1.39 -6.99
N LEU A 41 -9.46 -0.81 -6.02
CA LEU A 41 -9.28 0.55 -5.57
C LEU A 41 -8.95 0.52 -4.08
N SER A 42 -8.04 1.38 -3.65
CA SER A 42 -7.74 1.56 -2.24
C SER A 42 -7.58 3.04 -1.90
N HIS A 43 -8.11 3.42 -0.75
CA HIS A 43 -7.95 4.73 -0.13
C HIS A 43 -7.31 4.56 1.24
N LYS A 44 -6.29 5.35 1.55
CA LYS A 44 -5.62 5.36 2.84
C LYS A 44 -5.40 6.79 3.31
N THR A 45 -5.91 7.10 4.49
CA THR A 45 -5.64 8.37 5.16
C THR A 45 -4.66 8.13 6.31
N ILE A 46 -3.55 8.87 6.30
CA ILE A 46 -2.57 8.88 7.40
C ILE A 46 -2.71 10.22 8.11
N LEU A 47 -3.05 10.18 9.41
CA LEU A 47 -3.21 11.37 10.23
C LEU A 47 -1.86 12.07 10.46
N LYS A 48 -1.93 13.30 10.95
CA LYS A 48 -0.74 14.09 11.26
C LYS A 48 0.07 13.44 12.39
N SER A 49 1.37 13.34 12.19
CA SER A 49 2.31 13.00 13.26
C SER A 49 2.43 14.14 14.27
N LYS A 50 2.82 13.81 15.50
CA LYS A 50 3.12 14.77 16.56
C LYS A 50 4.55 14.61 17.01
N VAL A 51 5.16 15.72 17.42
CA VAL A 51 6.50 15.75 18.01
C VAL A 51 6.40 16.44 19.36
N ASN A 52 6.83 15.77 20.43
CA ASN A 52 6.71 16.27 21.80
C ASN A 52 5.26 16.68 22.17
N GLY A 53 4.26 15.89 21.79
CA GLY A 53 2.85 16.14 22.08
C GLY A 53 2.18 17.25 21.28
N SER A 54 2.90 17.96 20.39
CA SER A 54 2.36 19.01 19.52
C SER A 54 2.49 18.63 18.04
N SER A 55 1.49 19.00 17.22
CA SER A 55 1.65 18.91 15.76
C SER A 55 2.59 20.01 15.30
N ALA A 56 3.67 19.65 14.60
CA ALA A 56 4.53 20.62 13.95
C ALA A 56 3.75 21.39 12.87
N ASP A 57 4.17 22.63 12.57
CA ASP A 57 3.49 23.49 11.58
C ASP A 57 3.49 22.88 10.17
N ASP A 58 4.48 22.03 9.88
CA ASP A 58 4.63 21.29 8.62
C ASP A 58 3.98 19.90 8.66
N ALA A 59 3.32 19.51 9.75
CA ALA A 59 2.67 18.21 9.86
C ALA A 59 1.49 18.11 8.89
N LYS A 60 1.63 17.20 7.91
CA LYS A 60 0.63 16.95 6.86
C LYS A 60 -0.21 15.71 7.16
N LEU A 61 -1.48 15.79 6.76
CA LEU A 61 -2.33 14.63 6.60
C LEU A 61 -2.09 14.11 5.19
N LEU A 62 -1.84 12.82 5.04
CA LEU A 62 -1.56 12.21 3.74
C LEU A 62 -2.79 11.44 3.27
N GLN A 63 -3.14 11.59 2.00
CA GLN A 63 -4.24 10.85 1.38
C GLN A 63 -3.70 10.06 0.20
N LEU A 64 -3.79 8.74 0.29
CA LEU A 64 -3.23 7.82 -0.68
C LEU A 64 -4.36 7.06 -1.36
N ASP A 65 -4.65 7.42 -2.61
CA ASP A 65 -5.56 6.66 -3.46
C ASP A 65 -4.78 5.89 -4.52
N ALA A 66 -5.14 4.64 -4.74
CA ALA A 66 -4.50 3.79 -5.75
C ALA A 66 -5.50 2.93 -6.51
N LEU A 67 -5.25 2.76 -7.81
CA LEU A 67 -5.90 1.78 -8.66
C LEU A 67 -4.94 0.61 -8.88
N THR A 68 -5.44 -0.62 -8.74
CA THR A 68 -4.68 -1.84 -9.00
C THR A 68 -5.35 -2.66 -10.08
N PHE A 69 -4.58 -3.14 -11.05
CA PHE A 69 -5.00 -4.09 -12.06
C PHE A 69 -4.09 -5.32 -12.01
N GLY A 70 -4.65 -6.52 -12.08
CA GLY A 70 -3.90 -7.77 -12.02
C GLY A 70 -4.38 -8.79 -13.02
N ILE A 71 -3.46 -9.60 -13.54
CA ILE A 71 -3.71 -10.78 -14.37
C ILE A 71 -3.02 -11.97 -13.70
N ASN A 72 -3.68 -13.12 -13.69
CA ASN A 72 -3.09 -14.38 -13.27
C ASN A 72 -3.31 -15.45 -14.34
N TYR A 73 -2.25 -16.18 -14.66
CA TYR A 73 -2.26 -17.31 -15.59
C TYR A 73 -1.68 -18.57 -14.94
N ALA A 74 -2.46 -19.63 -14.83
CA ALA A 74 -2.05 -20.94 -14.35
C ALA A 74 -1.56 -21.78 -15.53
N PHE A 75 -0.26 -22.06 -15.59
CA PHE A 75 0.33 -22.91 -16.63
C PHE A 75 0.44 -24.39 -16.20
N SER A 76 0.25 -24.68 -14.91
CA SER A 76 0.05 -26.03 -14.40
C SER A 76 -0.83 -26.02 -13.14
N GLN A 77 -1.26 -27.20 -12.68
CA GLN A 77 -2.01 -27.33 -11.42
C GLN A 77 -1.22 -26.86 -10.17
N ARG A 78 0.10 -26.69 -10.30
CA ARG A 78 1.01 -26.39 -9.18
C ARG A 78 1.80 -25.11 -9.38
N SER A 79 1.56 -24.38 -10.46
CA SER A 79 2.33 -23.18 -10.78
C SER A 79 1.52 -22.19 -11.59
N SER A 80 1.61 -20.93 -11.20
CA SER A 80 0.99 -19.81 -11.92
C SER A 80 1.93 -18.63 -12.01
N ILE A 81 1.59 -17.68 -12.88
CA ILE A 81 2.22 -16.37 -12.96
C ILE A 81 1.16 -15.31 -12.69
N ASN A 82 1.45 -14.42 -11.76
CA ASN A 82 0.64 -13.26 -11.45
C ASN A 82 1.43 -12.00 -11.80
N ILE A 83 0.80 -11.12 -12.56
CA ILE A 83 1.33 -9.81 -12.94
C ILE A 83 0.31 -8.79 -12.48
N SER A 84 0.73 -7.81 -11.67
CA SER A 84 -0.13 -6.73 -11.24
C SER A 84 0.56 -5.39 -11.38
N ALA A 85 -0.20 -4.41 -11.86
CA ALA A 85 0.19 -3.01 -11.93
C ALA A 85 -0.67 -2.20 -10.96
N GLN A 86 -0.06 -1.30 -10.22
CA GLN A 86 -0.73 -0.33 -9.38
C GLN A 86 -0.33 1.07 -9.84
N ALA A 87 -1.30 1.98 -9.91
CA ALA A 87 -1.09 3.39 -10.22
C ALA A 87 -1.62 4.24 -9.07
N GLY A 88 -0.82 5.20 -8.62
CA GLY A 88 -1.24 6.23 -7.67
C GLY A 88 -2.21 7.20 -8.33
N LEU A 89 -3.25 7.58 -7.59
CA LEU A 89 -4.26 8.55 -8.00
C LEU A 89 -4.13 9.88 -7.21
N THR A 90 -3.30 9.90 -6.17
CA THR A 90 -2.94 11.11 -5.40
C THR A 90 -1.43 11.34 -5.37
N GLU A 91 -1.02 12.57 -5.07
CA GLU A 91 0.39 12.99 -4.99
C GLU A 91 1.19 12.24 -3.91
N ASP A 92 0.53 11.76 -2.86
CA ASP A 92 1.18 11.04 -1.76
C ASP A 92 1.37 9.54 -2.04
N THR A 93 0.83 9.02 -3.15
CA THR A 93 0.90 7.61 -3.54
C THR A 93 2.02 7.40 -4.57
N PRO A 94 2.73 6.25 -4.60
CA PRO A 94 3.65 5.94 -5.68
C PRO A 94 2.98 6.04 -7.06
N ASP A 95 3.62 6.73 -8.00
CA ASP A 95 3.07 6.94 -9.34
C ASP A 95 2.71 5.62 -10.03
N PHE A 96 3.62 4.64 -9.98
CA PHE A 96 3.43 3.34 -10.60
C PHE A 96 4.25 2.24 -9.91
N GLN A 97 3.63 1.07 -9.75
CA GLN A 97 4.29 -0.14 -9.25
C GLN A 97 3.91 -1.34 -10.10
N LEU A 98 4.90 -2.07 -10.59
CA LEU A 98 4.73 -3.35 -11.26
C LEU A 98 5.21 -4.48 -10.35
N THR A 99 4.37 -5.48 -10.13
CA THR A 99 4.70 -6.68 -9.37
C THR A 99 4.53 -7.92 -10.24
N VAL A 100 5.52 -8.80 -10.18
CA VAL A 100 5.47 -10.13 -10.80
C VAL A 100 5.68 -11.18 -9.72
N ARG A 101 4.79 -12.16 -9.65
CA ARG A 101 4.83 -13.24 -8.67
C ARG A 101 4.64 -14.58 -9.38
N VAL A 102 5.49 -15.54 -9.05
CA VAL A 102 5.42 -16.91 -9.59
C VAL A 102 5.31 -17.89 -8.42
N PRO A 103 4.10 -18.16 -7.90
CA PRO A 103 3.91 -19.20 -6.90
C PRO A 103 4.14 -20.58 -7.52
N PHE A 104 4.87 -21.44 -6.80
CA PHE A 104 5.10 -22.83 -7.18
C PHE A 104 5.01 -23.73 -5.95
N ASN A 105 4.41 -24.91 -6.11
CA ASN A 105 4.33 -25.94 -5.07
C ASN A 105 5.22 -27.14 -5.43
N LEU A 106 6.05 -27.58 -4.48
CA LEU A 106 6.99 -28.71 -4.63
C LEU A 106 6.28 -30.07 -4.70
#